data_AF-A0A2H5UV98-F1
#
_entry.id   AF-A0A2H5UV98-F1
#
_cell.length_a   1.000
_cell.length_b   1.000
_cell.length_c   1.000
_cell.angle_alpha   90.00
_cell.angle_beta   90.00
_cell.angle_gamma   90.00
#
_symmetry.space_group_name_H-M   'P 1'
#
loop_
_entity.id
_entity.type
_entity.pdbx_description
1 polymer ?
#
loop_
_entity_poly.entity_id
_entity_poly.type
_entity_poly.pdbx_seq_one_letter_code
_entity_poly.pdbx_strand_id
1 'polypeptide(L)'
;MTELSVGEYFGRGRNKRRILEVLKLRNGWILLKTEDSKSRQDFKVRTVYQVVPRIRSYTPKHAHFAIDFYGKRCADQTKAMKVLEAIVQVWQGSDVATVVERYRDDVEGLPGYDLEYILHALVWIFEQEDVNFTGRPEKRQKELDEILGISGVKPQERRLGSQLAIALLCNIAQGLHPVDALLKANLDVLPIKRGRGA
;
A
#
# COMPACT_ATOMS: atom_id res chain seq x y z
N MET A 1 27.82 -7.05 7.66
CA MET A 1 26.37 -6.79 7.45
C MET A 1 26.06 -7.13 6.00
N THR A 2 25.02 -7.92 5.72
CA THR A 2 24.58 -8.09 4.32
C THR A 2 23.90 -6.80 3.91
N GLU A 3 24.64 -5.94 3.21
CA GLU A 3 24.09 -4.70 2.69
C GLU A 3 23.16 -5.03 1.53
N LEU A 4 21.90 -4.59 1.62
CA LEU A 4 20.93 -4.75 0.54
C LEU A 4 21.17 -3.62 -0.46
N SER A 5 21.59 -3.96 -1.67
CA SER A 5 21.91 -3.01 -2.73
C SER A 5 21.20 -3.36 -4.03
N VAL A 6 21.05 -2.37 -4.91
CA VAL A 6 20.48 -2.56 -6.24
C VAL A 6 21.38 -3.49 -7.07
N GLY A 7 20.76 -4.41 -7.81
CA GLY A 7 21.46 -5.41 -8.63
C GLY A 7 21.75 -6.72 -7.90
N GLU A 8 21.81 -6.71 -6.56
CA GLU A 8 21.93 -7.91 -5.74
C GLU A 8 20.63 -8.73 -5.74
N TYR A 9 20.66 -9.89 -5.08
CA TYR A 9 19.51 -10.78 -5.00
C TYR A 9 18.94 -10.89 -3.59
N PHE A 10 17.62 -10.75 -3.49
CA PHE A 10 16.85 -10.97 -2.27
C PHE A 10 16.15 -12.33 -2.28
N GLY A 11 16.16 -13.04 -1.16
CA GLY A 11 15.55 -14.36 -1.01
C GLY A 11 16.51 -15.54 -1.29
N ARG A 12 15.97 -16.76 -1.31
CA ARG A 12 16.74 -18.01 -1.49
C ARG A 12 16.00 -18.98 -2.43
N GLY A 13 16.76 -19.85 -3.10
CA GLY A 13 16.22 -20.88 -3.99
C GLY A 13 15.30 -20.29 -5.08
N ARG A 14 14.12 -20.91 -5.27
CA ARG A 14 13.11 -20.47 -6.25
C ARG A 14 12.54 -19.06 -5.97
N ASN A 15 12.71 -18.55 -4.75
CA ASN A 15 12.24 -17.22 -4.34
C ASN A 15 13.33 -16.14 -4.45
N LYS A 16 14.51 -16.48 -4.98
CA LYS A 16 15.58 -15.51 -5.25
C LYS A 16 15.10 -14.55 -6.35
N ARG A 17 15.15 -13.25 -6.09
CA ARG A 17 14.73 -12.17 -7.02
C ARG A 17 15.76 -11.06 -7.01
N ARG A 18 16.04 -10.46 -8.17
CA ARG A 18 16.95 -9.33 -8.25
C ARG A 18 16.31 -8.10 -7.61
N ILE A 19 17.11 -7.31 -6.91
CA ILE A 19 16.73 -6.05 -6.29
C ILE A 19 16.84 -4.96 -7.35
N LEU A 20 15.73 -4.27 -7.60
CA LEU A 20 15.60 -3.19 -8.58
C LEU A 20 15.78 -1.82 -7.93
N GLU A 21 15.25 -1.67 -6.72
CA GLU A 21 15.28 -0.40 -5.97
C GLU A 21 15.36 -0.70 -4.48
N VAL A 22 16.08 0.17 -3.75
CA VAL A 22 16.22 0.11 -2.29
C VAL A 22 15.93 1.50 -1.72
N LEU A 23 14.99 1.56 -0.79
CA LEU A 23 14.67 2.76 -0.05
C LEU A 23 14.82 2.50 1.45
N LYS A 24 15.70 3.25 2.12
CA LYS A 24 15.90 3.19 3.57
C LYS A 24 15.02 4.25 4.23
N LEU A 25 14.21 3.84 5.20
CA LEU A 25 13.31 4.71 5.95
C LEU A 25 13.97 5.20 7.24
N ARG A 26 13.46 6.29 7.82
CA ARG A 26 14.00 6.89 9.05
C ARG A 26 13.89 5.98 10.25
N ASN A 27 12.85 5.14 10.31
CA ASN A 27 12.66 4.13 11.35
C ASN A 27 13.56 2.90 11.21
N GLY A 28 14.50 2.91 10.26
CA GLY A 28 15.45 1.82 10.01
C GLY A 28 14.89 0.67 9.17
N TRP A 29 13.62 0.72 8.77
CA TRP A 29 13.06 -0.25 7.83
C TRP A 29 13.57 0.02 6.42
N ILE A 30 13.55 -1.02 5.58
CA ILE A 30 13.97 -0.94 4.18
C ILE A 30 12.84 -1.43 3.31
N LEU A 31 12.45 -0.61 2.34
CA LEU A 31 11.56 -0.99 1.26
C LEU A 31 12.41 -1.42 0.05
N LEU A 32 12.07 -2.58 -0.53
CA LEU A 32 12.70 -3.09 -1.74
C LEU A 32 11.66 -3.24 -2.85
N LYS A 33 12.03 -2.80 -4.06
CA LYS A 33 11.44 -3.34 -5.30
C LYS A 33 12.30 -4.52 -5.74
N THR A 34 11.68 -5.67 -5.94
CA THR A 34 12.33 -6.84 -6.53
C THR A 34 11.63 -7.25 -7.80
N GLU A 35 12.33 -7.88 -8.74
CA GLU A 35 11.69 -8.46 -9.94
C GLU A 35 10.52 -9.36 -9.57
N ASP A 36 9.49 -9.36 -10.41
CA ASP A 36 8.41 -10.32 -10.39
C ASP A 36 8.18 -10.91 -11.80
N SER A 37 7.36 -11.96 -11.90
CA SER A 37 7.28 -12.78 -13.11
C SER A 37 6.04 -12.52 -13.98
N LYS A 38 5.16 -11.58 -13.64
CA LYS A 38 3.92 -11.40 -14.42
C LYS A 38 4.11 -10.59 -15.70
N SER A 39 5.01 -9.61 -15.71
CA SER A 39 5.33 -8.81 -16.90
C SER A 39 6.75 -8.25 -16.81
N ARG A 40 7.26 -7.68 -17.92
CA ARG A 40 8.58 -7.02 -17.95
C ARG A 40 8.65 -5.79 -17.04
N GLN A 41 7.51 -5.18 -16.72
CA GLN A 41 7.39 -4.01 -15.87
C GLN A 41 6.90 -4.37 -14.45
N ASP A 42 6.57 -5.65 -14.21
CA ASP A 42 6.06 -6.10 -12.91
C ASP A 42 7.20 -6.20 -11.89
N PHE A 43 6.89 -5.81 -10.67
CA PHE A 43 7.80 -5.88 -9.55
C PHE A 43 7.01 -6.21 -8.29
N LYS A 44 7.74 -6.66 -7.28
CA LYS A 44 7.20 -6.98 -5.97
C LYS A 44 7.78 -6.07 -4.92
N VAL A 45 6.90 -5.47 -4.14
CA VAL A 45 7.28 -4.69 -2.96
C VAL A 45 7.58 -5.62 -1.79
N ARG A 46 8.69 -5.36 -1.09
CA ARG A 46 9.08 -6.04 0.15
C ARG A 46 9.44 -5.02 1.21
N THR A 47 8.93 -5.23 2.41
CA THR A 47 9.34 -4.48 3.61
C THR A 47 10.27 -5.37 4.42
N VAL A 48 11.50 -4.93 4.62
CA VAL A 48 12.48 -5.53 5.53
C VAL A 48 12.47 -4.70 6.81
N TYR A 49 11.92 -5.26 7.87
CA TYR A 49 11.80 -4.60 9.18
C TYR A 49 12.90 -5.02 10.16
N GLN A 50 13.77 -5.95 9.75
CA GLN A 50 14.89 -6.41 10.56
C GLN A 50 15.98 -6.99 9.64
N VAL A 51 17.24 -6.63 9.85
CA VAL A 51 18.40 -7.21 9.14
C VAL A 51 19.20 -8.15 10.05
N VAL A 52 19.28 -7.85 11.35
CA VAL A 52 20.08 -8.58 12.36
C VAL A 52 19.15 -9.11 13.47
N PRO A 53 19.34 -10.33 14.01
CA PRO A 53 20.36 -11.33 13.67
C PRO A 53 20.10 -12.05 12.35
N ARG A 54 18.89 -11.93 11.81
CA ARG A 54 18.50 -12.45 10.50
C ARG A 54 17.55 -11.47 9.84
N ILE A 55 17.56 -11.49 8.50
CA ILE A 55 16.62 -10.72 7.68
C ILE A 55 15.20 -11.22 7.96
N ARG A 56 14.33 -10.31 8.42
CA ARG A 56 12.88 -10.53 8.46
C ARG A 56 12.20 -9.53 7.54
N SER A 57 11.26 -10.05 6.76
CA SER A 57 10.57 -9.27 5.75
C SER A 57 9.17 -9.78 5.50
N TYR A 58 8.31 -8.92 4.95
CA TYR A 58 7.00 -9.31 4.44
C TYR A 58 6.70 -8.56 3.14
N THR A 59 5.63 -8.95 2.46
CA THR A 59 5.09 -8.18 1.34
C THR A 59 3.91 -7.37 1.86
N PRO A 60 3.99 -6.03 1.86
CA PRO A 60 2.85 -5.20 2.19
C PRO A 60 1.71 -5.45 1.19
N LYS A 61 0.48 -5.30 1.68
CA LYS A 61 -0.77 -5.54 0.95
C LYS A 61 -1.79 -4.52 1.41
N HIS A 62 -2.81 -4.26 0.60
CA HIS A 62 -3.94 -3.39 0.94
C HIS A 62 -4.52 -3.66 2.33
N ALA A 63 -4.69 -4.94 2.69
CA ALA A 63 -5.22 -5.31 4.00
C ALA A 63 -4.38 -4.75 5.17
N HIS A 64 -3.05 -4.69 5.05
CA HIS A 64 -2.20 -4.14 6.11
C HIS A 64 -2.49 -2.64 6.32
N PHE A 65 -2.64 -1.87 5.25
CA PHE A 65 -2.92 -0.43 5.32
C PHE A 65 -4.38 -0.15 5.68
N ALA A 66 -5.32 -0.96 5.22
CA ALA A 66 -6.74 -0.85 5.56
C ALA A 66 -6.98 -1.04 7.07
N ILE A 67 -6.37 -2.08 7.65
CA ILE A 67 -6.46 -2.37 9.09
C ILE A 67 -5.75 -1.29 9.91
N ASP A 68 -4.53 -0.90 9.49
CA ASP A 68 -3.76 0.15 10.17
C ASP A 68 -4.49 1.50 10.15
N PHE A 69 -5.03 1.91 9.01
CA PHE A 69 -5.79 3.15 8.86
C PHE A 69 -7.06 3.16 9.72
N TYR A 70 -7.77 2.03 9.81
CA TYR A 70 -8.92 1.92 10.70
C TYR A 70 -8.53 2.04 12.18
N GLY A 71 -7.43 1.39 12.59
CA GLY A 71 -6.90 1.54 13.95
C GLY A 71 -6.56 3.00 14.27
N LYS A 72 -5.92 3.71 13.33
CA LYS A 72 -5.66 5.16 13.45
C LYS A 72 -6.96 5.95 13.60
N ARG A 73 -7.98 5.65 12.78
CA ARG A 73 -9.30 6.32 12.85
C ARG A 73 -10.02 6.06 14.18
N CYS A 74 -9.89 4.86 14.74
CA CYS A 74 -10.44 4.54 16.06
C CYS A 74 -9.72 5.28 17.19
N ALA A 75 -8.41 5.54 17.05
CA ALA A 75 -7.63 6.28 18.03
C ALA A 75 -7.89 7.79 17.96
N ASP A 76 -7.84 8.37 16.75
CA ASP A 76 -8.14 9.77 16.50
C ASP A 76 -8.63 9.93 15.05
N GLN A 77 -9.94 10.21 14.90
CA GLN A 77 -10.56 10.34 13.60
C GLN A 77 -10.01 11.53 12.80
N THR A 78 -9.75 12.66 13.47
CA THR A 78 -9.29 13.89 12.80
C THR A 78 -7.88 13.70 12.23
N LYS A 79 -6.96 13.16 13.04
CA LYS A 79 -5.60 12.87 12.59
C LYS A 79 -5.57 11.76 11.55
N ALA A 80 -6.42 10.74 11.69
CA ALA A 80 -6.53 9.71 10.66
C ALA A 80 -6.98 10.30 9.32
N MET A 81 -7.88 11.29 9.30
CA MET A 81 -8.24 11.93 8.04
C MET A 81 -7.06 12.65 7.37
N LYS A 82 -6.13 13.20 8.15
CA LYS A 82 -4.88 13.76 7.63
C LYS A 82 -3.99 12.70 6.97
N VAL A 83 -3.98 11.47 7.49
CA VAL A 83 -3.31 10.34 6.82
C VAL A 83 -3.96 10.04 5.46
N LEU A 84 -5.29 10.04 5.36
CA LEU A 84 -5.96 9.84 4.06
C LEU A 84 -5.64 10.96 3.08
N GLU A 85 -5.69 12.23 3.53
CA GLU A 85 -5.32 13.37 2.69
C GLU A 85 -3.90 13.24 2.14
N ALA A 86 -2.94 12.84 2.98
CA ALA A 86 -1.56 12.60 2.58
C ALA A 86 -1.44 11.47 1.54
N ILE A 87 -2.15 10.35 1.75
CA ILE A 87 -2.20 9.23 0.78
C ILE A 87 -2.76 9.71 -0.56
N VAL A 88 -3.85 10.48 -0.55
CA VAL A 88 -4.48 11.01 -1.76
C VAL A 88 -3.54 11.97 -2.51
N GLN A 89 -2.85 12.86 -1.80
CA GLN A 89 -1.89 13.80 -2.42
C GLN A 89 -0.78 13.05 -3.17
N VAL A 90 -0.24 12.01 -2.55
CA VAL A 90 0.80 11.18 -3.16
C VAL A 90 0.25 10.35 -4.33
N TRP A 91 -0.94 9.79 -4.19
CA TRP A 91 -1.64 9.09 -5.29
C TRP A 91 -1.85 10.00 -6.52
N GLN A 92 -2.15 11.28 -6.28
CA GLN A 92 -2.30 12.32 -7.30
C GLN A 92 -0.96 12.84 -7.86
N GLY A 93 0.17 12.31 -7.40
CA GLY A 93 1.50 12.58 -7.96
C GLY A 93 2.34 13.57 -7.16
N SER A 94 1.94 13.94 -5.94
CA SER A 94 2.81 14.73 -5.06
C SER A 94 4.00 13.90 -4.60
N ASP A 95 5.15 14.58 -4.43
CA ASP A 95 6.37 13.95 -3.90
C ASP A 95 6.20 13.48 -2.45
N VAL A 96 6.65 12.26 -2.16
CA VAL A 96 6.46 11.63 -0.84
C VAL A 96 7.19 12.39 0.25
N ALA A 97 8.45 12.78 0.04
CA ALA A 97 9.23 13.45 1.07
C ALA A 97 8.59 14.78 1.49
N THR A 98 8.10 15.53 0.50
CA THR A 98 7.36 16.78 0.71
C THR A 98 6.06 16.56 1.49
N VAL A 99 5.29 15.52 1.16
CA VAL A 99 4.03 15.21 1.86
C VAL A 99 4.29 14.72 3.29
N VAL A 100 5.30 13.88 3.50
CA VAL A 100 5.71 13.44 4.85
C VAL A 100 6.05 14.63 5.73
N GLU A 101 6.82 15.59 5.21
CA GLU A 101 7.18 16.78 5.99
C GLU A 101 5.96 17.61 6.36
N ARG A 102 5.08 17.87 5.39
CA ARG A 102 3.88 18.68 5.57
C ARG A 102 2.95 18.13 6.65
N TYR A 103 2.77 16.81 6.68
CA TYR A 103 1.79 16.14 7.54
C TYR A 103 2.38 15.55 8.82
N ARG A 104 3.69 15.69 9.06
CA ARG A 104 4.38 15.04 10.17
C ARG A 104 3.70 15.32 11.51
N ASP A 105 3.47 16.60 11.80
CA ASP A 105 2.95 17.03 13.11
C ASP A 105 1.44 16.74 13.22
N ASP A 106 0.71 16.83 12.10
CA ASP A 106 -0.72 16.54 12.03
C ASP A 106 -1.06 15.09 12.42
N VAL A 107 -0.14 14.15 12.16
CA VAL A 107 -0.36 12.72 12.38
C VAL A 107 0.44 12.16 13.55
N GLU A 108 1.14 13.02 14.28
CA GLU A 108 1.98 12.62 15.41
C GLU A 108 1.14 11.91 16.49
N GLY A 109 1.70 10.84 17.06
CA GLY A 109 1.08 10.06 18.13
C GLY A 109 0.02 9.06 17.68
N LEU A 110 -0.27 8.96 16.38
CA LEU A 110 -1.13 7.90 15.85
C LEU A 110 -0.47 6.51 16.00
N PRO A 111 -1.25 5.45 16.31
CA PRO A 111 -0.70 4.11 16.45
C PRO A 111 -0.38 3.45 15.10
N GLY A 112 0.44 2.40 15.14
CA GLY A 112 0.70 1.54 13.99
C GLY A 112 1.87 2.03 13.13
N TYR A 113 1.74 1.95 11.81
CA TYR A 113 2.84 2.34 10.92
C TYR A 113 3.04 3.86 10.84
N ASP A 114 4.30 4.28 10.70
CA ASP A 114 4.66 5.67 10.44
C ASP A 114 4.19 6.14 9.05
N LEU A 115 3.87 7.43 8.93
CA LEU A 115 3.39 8.02 7.68
C LEU A 115 4.39 7.81 6.53
N GLU A 116 5.69 7.98 6.78
CA GLU A 116 6.74 7.78 5.77
C GLU A 116 6.67 6.38 5.16
N TYR A 117 6.51 5.36 6.00
CA TYR A 117 6.36 3.98 5.53
C TYR A 117 5.08 3.78 4.72
N ILE A 118 3.95 4.29 5.22
CA ILE A 118 2.65 4.16 4.55
C ILE A 118 2.73 4.74 3.14
N LEU A 119 3.23 5.97 3.00
CA LEU A 119 3.26 6.67 1.72
C LEU A 119 4.21 6.00 0.73
N HIS A 120 5.44 5.69 1.12
CA HIS A 120 6.38 5.04 0.20
C HIS A 120 5.94 3.64 -0.23
N ALA A 121 5.39 2.85 0.69
CA ALA A 121 4.92 1.51 0.35
C ALA A 121 3.69 1.56 -0.57
N LEU A 122 2.74 2.47 -0.30
CA LEU A 122 1.55 2.63 -1.14
C LEU A 122 1.88 3.16 -2.53
N VAL A 123 2.84 4.09 -2.69
CA VAL A 123 3.28 4.56 -4.03
C VAL A 123 3.68 3.40 -4.92
N TRP A 124 4.54 2.52 -4.42
CA TRP A 124 5.00 1.38 -5.20
C TRP A 124 3.89 0.35 -5.44
N ILE A 125 2.96 0.19 -4.50
CA ILE A 125 1.78 -0.66 -4.72
C ILE A 125 0.88 -0.07 -5.81
N PHE A 126 0.59 1.23 -5.76
CA PHE A 126 -0.24 1.91 -6.76
C PHE A 126 0.38 1.84 -8.14
N GLU A 127 1.68 2.09 -8.25
CA GLU A 127 2.44 1.92 -9.48
C GLU A 127 2.30 0.50 -10.03
N GLN A 128 2.44 -0.53 -9.18
CA GLN A 128 2.24 -1.91 -9.59
C GLN A 128 0.80 -2.18 -10.07
N GLU A 129 -0.19 -1.66 -9.38
CA GLU A 129 -1.61 -1.83 -9.73
C GLU A 129 -1.94 -1.17 -11.07
N ASP A 130 -1.44 0.04 -11.30
CA ASP A 130 -1.66 0.78 -12.54
C ASP A 130 -0.96 0.11 -13.73
N VAL A 131 0.28 -0.36 -13.54
CA VAL A 131 1.04 -1.11 -14.58
C VAL A 131 0.32 -2.40 -14.98
N ASN A 132 -0.28 -3.10 -14.02
CA ASN A 132 -0.96 -4.37 -14.26
C ASN A 132 -2.46 -4.22 -14.61
N PHE A 133 -2.97 -2.98 -14.68
CA PHE A 133 -4.39 -2.74 -14.92
C PHE A 133 -4.76 -2.90 -16.40
N THR A 134 -5.55 -3.91 -16.71
CA THR A 134 -6.03 -4.18 -18.08
C THR A 134 -7.45 -3.68 -18.34
N GLY A 135 -8.07 -3.00 -17.37
CA GLY A 135 -9.46 -2.54 -17.43
C GLY A 135 -10.36 -3.19 -16.37
N ARG A 136 -11.57 -2.63 -16.21
CA ARG A 136 -12.63 -3.13 -15.35
C ARG A 136 -14.01 -2.83 -15.98
N PRO A 137 -15.09 -3.53 -15.59
CA PRO A 137 -16.44 -3.21 -16.07
C PRO A 137 -16.85 -1.76 -15.77
N GLU A 138 -17.55 -1.10 -16.70
CA GLU A 138 -17.95 0.31 -16.58
C GLU A 138 -18.77 0.58 -15.31
N LYS A 139 -19.71 -0.32 -14.98
CA LYS A 139 -20.49 -0.23 -13.73
C LYS A 139 -19.58 -0.13 -12.51
N ARG A 140 -18.53 -0.95 -12.47
CA ARG A 140 -17.57 -0.95 -11.38
C ARG A 140 -16.72 0.31 -11.34
N GLN A 141 -16.40 0.88 -12.50
CA GLN A 141 -15.70 2.17 -12.57
C GLN A 141 -16.55 3.29 -11.95
N LYS A 142 -17.82 3.40 -12.35
CA LYS A 142 -18.77 4.39 -11.79
C LYS A 142 -18.91 4.29 -10.28
N GLU A 143 -19.06 3.09 -9.75
CA GLU A 143 -19.11 2.85 -8.30
C GLU A 143 -17.88 3.41 -7.57
N LEU A 144 -16.69 3.26 -8.14
CA LEU A 144 -15.46 3.77 -7.54
C LEU A 144 -15.35 5.29 -7.66
N ASP A 145 -15.77 5.87 -8.78
CA ASP A 145 -15.81 7.31 -8.99
C ASP A 145 -16.77 7.98 -7.98
N GLU A 146 -17.92 7.37 -7.71
CA GLU A 146 -18.88 7.83 -6.71
C GLU A 146 -18.30 7.81 -5.29
N ILE A 147 -17.63 6.73 -4.89
CA ILE A 147 -16.98 6.61 -3.56
C ILE A 147 -15.93 7.71 -3.37
N LEU A 148 -15.11 7.95 -4.41
CA LEU A 148 -14.11 9.02 -4.41
C LEU A 148 -14.77 10.39 -4.33
N GLY A 149 -15.82 10.62 -5.13
CA GLY A 149 -16.58 11.87 -5.17
C GLY A 149 -17.19 12.26 -3.82
N ILE A 150 -17.80 11.31 -3.11
CA ILE A 150 -18.32 11.51 -1.74
C ILE A 150 -17.20 11.97 -0.79
N SER A 151 -15.98 11.50 -1.01
CA SER A 151 -14.81 11.82 -0.20
C SER A 151 -14.06 13.07 -0.69
N GLY A 152 -14.61 13.79 -1.69
CA GLY A 152 -13.97 14.96 -2.29
C GLY A 152 -12.71 14.64 -3.10
N VAL A 153 -12.46 13.37 -3.42
CA VAL A 153 -11.28 12.93 -4.17
C VAL A 153 -11.59 12.93 -5.66
N LYS A 154 -10.74 13.59 -6.45
CA LYS A 154 -10.87 13.60 -7.91
C LYS A 154 -10.21 12.36 -8.53
N PRO A 155 -10.92 11.58 -9.36
CA PRO A 155 -10.34 10.49 -10.14
C PRO A 155 -9.19 10.97 -11.03
N GLN A 156 -8.25 10.08 -11.32
CA GLN A 156 -7.10 10.35 -12.17
C GLN A 156 -7.09 9.33 -13.31
N GLU A 157 -7.19 9.78 -14.56
CA GLU A 157 -7.33 8.90 -15.74
C GLU A 157 -6.18 7.89 -15.90
N ARG A 158 -4.98 8.23 -15.41
CA ARG A 158 -3.79 7.36 -15.45
C ARG A 158 -3.63 6.47 -14.21
N ARG A 159 -4.57 6.52 -13.27
CA ARG A 159 -4.53 5.79 -11.98
C ARG A 159 -5.72 4.86 -11.78
N LEU A 160 -6.32 4.40 -12.86
CA LEU A 160 -7.53 3.57 -12.79
C LEU A 160 -7.29 2.25 -12.07
N GLY A 161 -6.07 1.70 -12.08
CA GLY A 161 -5.74 0.46 -11.36
C GLY A 161 -5.82 0.67 -9.85
N SER A 162 -5.01 1.62 -9.38
CA SER A 162 -4.83 1.98 -7.96
C SER A 162 -6.02 2.72 -7.34
N GLN A 163 -6.94 3.23 -8.16
CA GLN A 163 -8.19 3.84 -7.70
C GLN A 163 -8.99 2.91 -6.76
N LEU A 164 -8.91 1.59 -6.96
CA LEU A 164 -9.57 0.63 -6.07
C LEU A 164 -9.05 0.72 -4.62
N ALA A 165 -7.74 0.89 -4.45
CA ALA A 165 -7.12 1.03 -3.14
C ALA A 165 -7.49 2.36 -2.46
N ILE A 166 -7.64 3.43 -3.23
CA ILE A 166 -8.14 4.72 -2.72
C ILE A 166 -9.60 4.60 -2.29
N ALA A 167 -10.46 4.00 -3.12
CA ALA A 167 -11.86 3.78 -2.78
C ALA A 167 -12.01 2.91 -1.52
N LEU A 168 -11.15 1.89 -1.34
CA LEU A 168 -11.10 1.08 -0.12
C LEU A 168 -10.88 1.96 1.12
N LEU A 169 -9.87 2.83 1.11
CA LEU A 169 -9.57 3.73 2.22
C LEU A 169 -10.67 4.77 2.44
N CYS A 170 -11.29 5.29 1.37
CA CYS A 170 -12.44 6.19 1.45
C CYS A 170 -13.64 5.55 2.15
N ASN A 171 -13.98 4.29 1.83
CA ASN A 171 -15.06 3.60 2.55
C ASN A 171 -14.74 3.48 4.05
N ILE A 172 -13.49 3.19 4.42
CA ILE A 172 -13.08 3.09 5.82
C ILE A 172 -13.15 4.45 6.52
N ALA A 173 -12.76 5.53 5.85
CA ALA A 173 -12.92 6.89 6.36
C ALA A 173 -14.38 7.24 6.66
N GLN A 174 -15.29 6.80 5.78
CA GLN A 174 -16.75 6.92 5.94
C GLN A 174 -17.33 5.99 7.03
N GLY A 175 -16.51 5.18 7.69
CA GLY A 175 -16.89 4.36 8.84
C GLY A 175 -17.13 2.89 8.54
N LEU A 176 -16.88 2.42 7.31
CA LEU A 176 -16.97 1.00 7.00
C LEU A 176 -15.83 0.22 7.67
N HIS A 177 -16.15 -0.93 8.25
CA HIS A 177 -15.13 -1.81 8.83
C HIS A 177 -14.19 -2.35 7.74
N PRO A 178 -12.87 -2.53 8.00
CA PRO A 178 -11.90 -2.94 6.98
C PRO A 178 -12.24 -4.24 6.27
N VAL A 179 -12.80 -5.21 7.00
CA VAL A 179 -13.21 -6.50 6.41
C VAL A 179 -14.29 -6.28 5.36
N ASP A 180 -15.33 -5.51 5.68
CA ASP A 180 -16.42 -5.22 4.75
C ASP A 180 -15.93 -4.38 3.57
N ALA A 181 -15.01 -3.44 3.81
CA ALA A 181 -14.40 -2.64 2.76
C ALA A 181 -13.58 -3.51 1.79
N LEU A 182 -12.80 -4.47 2.29
CA LEU A 182 -12.02 -5.41 1.48
C LEU A 182 -12.91 -6.37 0.68
N LEU A 183 -13.97 -6.90 1.30
CA LEU A 183 -14.98 -7.72 0.64
C LEU A 183 -15.67 -6.93 -0.48
N LYS A 184 -16.10 -5.70 -0.20
CA LYS A 184 -16.71 -4.79 -1.20
C LYS A 184 -15.74 -4.46 -2.32
N ALA A 185 -14.44 -4.35 -2.04
CA ALA A 185 -13.39 -4.13 -3.04
C ALA A 185 -13.14 -5.35 -3.95
N ASN A 186 -13.70 -6.53 -3.61
CA ASN A 186 -13.35 -7.83 -4.20
C ASN A 186 -11.85 -8.13 -4.11
N LEU A 187 -11.18 -7.59 -3.08
CA LEU A 187 -9.79 -7.87 -2.78
C LEU A 187 -9.76 -9.15 -1.94
N ASP A 188 -9.53 -10.26 -2.65
CA ASP A 188 -9.48 -11.65 -2.17
C ASP A 188 -9.25 -11.81 -0.65
N VAL A 189 -10.35 -11.88 0.10
CA VAL A 189 -10.40 -12.33 1.51
C VAL A 189 -11.01 -13.73 1.56
N LEU A 190 -10.87 -14.53 0.48
CA LEU A 190 -11.24 -15.93 0.58
C LEU A 190 -10.19 -16.63 1.46
N PRO A 191 -10.58 -17.21 2.61
CA PRO A 191 -9.67 -18.07 3.34
C PRO A 191 -9.21 -19.16 2.37
N ILE A 192 -7.89 -19.31 2.22
CA ILE A 192 -7.30 -20.42 1.47
C ILE A 192 -7.95 -21.67 2.03
N LYS A 193 -8.76 -22.37 1.23
CA LYS A 193 -9.14 -23.75 1.52
C LYS A 193 -7.81 -24.50 1.60
N ARG A 194 -7.27 -24.70 2.81
CA ARG A 194 -6.26 -25.72 3.03
C ARG A 194 -6.90 -26.98 2.49
N GLY A 195 -6.34 -27.52 1.40
CA GLY A 195 -6.73 -28.81 0.89
C GLY A 195 -6.78 -29.76 2.08
N ARG A 196 -7.95 -30.37 2.31
CA ARG A 196 -8.03 -31.51 3.21
C ARG A 196 -7.09 -32.57 2.64
N GLY A 197 -6.07 -32.88 3.42
CA GLY A 197 -5.07 -33.90 3.16
C GLY A 197 -4.37 -34.18 4.49
N ALA A 198 -5.17 -34.64 5.44
CA ALA A 198 -4.73 -35.56 6.47
C ALA A 198 -4.61 -36.95 5.83
#